data_AF-A0A957N5X1-F1
#
_entry.id   AF-A0A957N5X1-F1
#
_cell.length_a   1.000
_cell.length_b   1.000
_cell.length_c   1.000
_cell.angle_alpha   90.00
_cell.angle_beta   90.00
_cell.angle_gamma   90.00
#
_symmetry.space_group_name_H-M   'P 1'
#
loop_
_entity.id
_entity.type
_entity.pdbx_description
1 polymer ?
#
loop_
_entity_poly.entity_id
_entity_poly.type
_entity_poly.pdbx_seq_one_letter_code
_entity_poly.pdbx_strand_id
1 'polypeptide(L)'
;AREARRSNRYHAVILDPPSFGRGPKGEVFKIENDIVPLLEACRAVLARDAQFILYSCHTPGFTPLTLENQLTDLISKRGGTFESGEMTVAATDGRLLPSGTWARWLAAPDA
;
A
#
# COMPACT_ATOMS: atom_id res chain seq x y z
N ALA A 1 -8.34 -9.44 -7.48
CA ALA A 1 -9.37 -10.29 -8.13
C ALA A 1 -8.88 -11.69 -8.52
N ARG A 2 -7.77 -11.85 -9.26
CA ARG A 2 -7.27 -13.18 -9.69
C ARG A 2 -6.86 -14.09 -8.54
N GLU A 3 -6.04 -13.57 -7.62
CA GLU A 3 -5.49 -14.36 -6.51
C GLU A 3 -6.57 -14.78 -5.51
N ALA A 4 -7.54 -13.90 -5.21
CA ALA A 4 -8.70 -14.24 -4.38
C ALA A 4 -9.53 -15.39 -4.97
N ARG A 5 -9.73 -15.43 -6.30
CA ARG A 5 -10.43 -16.55 -6.99
C ARG A 5 -9.64 -17.86 -6.94
N ARG A 6 -8.32 -17.79 -6.75
CA ARG A 6 -7.44 -18.96 -6.55
C ARG A 6 -7.31 -19.36 -5.09
N SER A 7 -8.01 -18.67 -4.18
CA SER A 7 -7.90 -18.87 -2.73
C SER A 7 -6.50 -18.69 -2.16
N ASN A 8 -5.61 -18.00 -2.87
CA ASN A 8 -4.29 -17.67 -2.34
C ASN A 8 -4.43 -16.72 -1.14
N ARG A 9 -3.56 -16.89 -0.14
CA ARG A 9 -3.47 -16.06 1.06
C ARG A 9 -2.02 -15.69 1.31
N TYR A 10 -1.78 -14.44 1.70
CA TYR A 10 -0.45 -13.91 1.90
C TYR A 10 -0.28 -13.36 3.32
N HIS A 11 0.84 -13.69 3.95
CA HIS A 11 1.20 -13.11 5.24
C HIS A 11 1.73 -11.68 5.10
N ALA A 12 2.18 -11.29 3.91
CA ALA A 12 2.67 -9.94 3.63
C ALA A 12 2.22 -9.49 2.25
N VAL A 13 1.91 -8.19 2.11
CA VAL A 13 1.62 -7.56 0.83
C VAL A 13 2.49 -6.32 0.68
N ILE A 14 3.19 -6.21 -0.45
CA ILE A 14 3.92 -5.01 -0.85
C ILE A 14 3.30 -4.52 -2.15
N LEU A 15 2.91 -3.25 -2.19
CA LEU A 15 2.28 -2.65 -3.36
C LEU A 15 2.91 -1.30 -3.69
N ASP A 16 3.14 -1.09 -4.98
CA ASP A 16 3.66 0.14 -5.56
C ASP A 16 2.80 0.52 -6.78
N PRO A 17 1.59 1.08 -6.57
CA PRO A 17 0.69 1.43 -7.65
C PRO A 17 1.26 2.60 -8.50
N PRO A 18 1.23 2.50 -9.84
CA PRO A 18 1.62 3.60 -10.70
C PRO A 18 0.56 4.71 -10.68
N SER A 19 0.93 5.96 -10.99
CA SER A 19 -0.07 7.05 -11.12
C SER A 19 -1.07 6.77 -12.25
N PHE A 20 -0.56 6.25 -13.38
CA PHE A 20 -1.33 5.88 -14.55
C PHE A 20 -0.72 4.61 -15.17
N GLY A 21 -1.56 3.68 -15.61
CA GLY A 21 -1.10 2.45 -16.26
C GLY A 21 -2.11 1.86 -17.23
N ARG A 22 -1.64 0.94 -18.06
CA ARG A 22 -2.49 0.08 -18.89
C ARG A 22 -2.24 -1.36 -18.54
N GLY A 23 -3.29 -2.09 -18.19
CA GLY A 23 -3.20 -3.51 -17.95
C GLY A 23 -3.11 -4.33 -19.24
N PRO A 24 -2.89 -5.65 -19.14
CA PRO A 24 -2.63 -6.52 -20.29
C PRO A 24 -3.75 -6.57 -21.32
N LYS A 25 -4.99 -6.22 -20.95
CA LYS A 25 -6.14 -6.21 -21.86
C LYS A 25 -6.58 -4.79 -22.24
N GLY A 26 -5.73 -3.80 -21.98
CA GLY A 26 -5.99 -2.39 -22.30
C GLY A 26 -6.80 -1.66 -21.25
N GLU A 27 -7.12 -2.28 -20.10
CA GLU A 27 -7.74 -1.62 -18.97
C GLU A 27 -6.87 -0.44 -18.50
N VAL A 28 -7.49 0.70 -18.27
CA VAL A 28 -6.79 1.90 -17.81
C VAL A 28 -6.83 1.92 -16.29
N PHE A 29 -5.68 2.11 -15.67
CA PHE A 29 -5.55 2.38 -14.24
C PHE A 29 -5.22 3.86 -14.04
N LYS A 30 -5.94 4.53 -13.14
CA LYS A 30 -5.65 5.85 -12.60
C LYS A 30 -5.71 5.78 -11.09
N ILE A 31 -4.61 6.11 -10.42
CA ILE A 31 -4.53 5.98 -8.96
C ILE A 31 -5.67 6.71 -8.23
N GLU A 32 -6.09 7.87 -8.74
CA GLU A 32 -7.20 8.69 -8.19
C GLU A 32 -8.54 7.93 -8.14
N ASN A 33 -8.77 7.02 -9.09
CA ASN A 33 -10.03 6.27 -9.21
C ASN A 33 -9.89 4.85 -8.66
N ASP A 34 -8.72 4.24 -8.86
CA ASP A 34 -8.55 2.80 -8.79
C ASP A 34 -7.77 2.34 -7.54
N ILE A 35 -7.24 3.26 -6.73
CA ILE A 35 -6.47 2.91 -5.53
C ILE A 35 -7.33 2.17 -4.49
N VAL A 36 -8.55 2.65 -4.21
CA VAL A 36 -9.42 2.03 -3.20
C VAL A 36 -9.82 0.60 -3.61
N PRO A 37 -10.30 0.34 -4.84
CA PRO A 37 -10.53 -1.02 -5.32
C PRO A 37 -9.30 -1.94 -5.26
N LEU A 38 -8.10 -1.40 -5.52
CA LEU A 38 -6.85 -2.15 -5.44
C LEU A 38 -6.54 -2.56 -3.99
N LEU A 39 -6.63 -1.63 -3.05
CA LEU A 39 -6.42 -1.87 -1.63
C LEU A 39 -7.41 -2.93 -1.08
N GLU A 40 -8.68 -2.85 -1.46
CA GLU A 40 -9.69 -3.88 -1.11
C GLU A 40 -9.32 -5.26 -1.66
N ALA A 41 -8.78 -5.32 -2.88
CA ALA A 41 -8.30 -6.57 -3.45
C ALA A 41 -7.09 -7.13 -2.68
N CYS A 42 -6.19 -6.28 -2.18
CA CYS A 42 -5.07 -6.67 -1.31
C CYS A 42 -5.58 -7.22 0.04
N ARG A 43 -6.53 -6.54 0.68
CA ARG A 43 -7.16 -7.01 1.93
C ARG A 43 -7.83 -8.37 1.75
N ALA A 44 -8.49 -8.61 0.62
CA ALA A 44 -9.19 -9.86 0.34
C ALA A 44 -8.26 -11.09 0.24
N VAL A 45 -6.98 -10.89 -0.06
CA VAL A 45 -5.98 -11.97 -0.16
C VAL A 45 -5.08 -12.05 1.07
N LEU A 46 -5.34 -11.24 2.10
CA LEU A 46 -4.54 -11.23 3.30
C LEU A 46 -4.86 -12.44 4.19
N ALA A 47 -3.83 -13.19 4.59
CA ALA A 47 -3.94 -14.30 5.53
C ALA A 47 -4.53 -13.84 6.88
N ARG A 48 -5.03 -14.75 7.71
CA ARG A 48 -5.60 -14.37 9.03
C ARG A 48 -4.49 -13.87 9.97
N ASP A 49 -3.36 -14.55 9.96
CA ASP A 49 -2.09 -14.33 10.65
C ASP A 49 -1.09 -13.50 9.82
N ALA A 50 -1.62 -12.59 8.99
CA ALA A 50 -0.76 -11.71 8.21
C ALA A 50 0.02 -10.75 9.10
N GLN A 51 1.25 -10.47 8.70
CA GLN A 51 2.27 -9.75 9.44
C GLN A 51 2.30 -8.27 9.05
N PHE A 52 2.16 -7.93 7.76
CA PHE A 52 2.17 -6.53 7.34
C PHE A 52 1.58 -6.26 5.94
N ILE A 53 1.26 -5.00 5.70
CA ILE A 53 1.07 -4.40 4.37
C ILE A 53 2.04 -3.23 4.25
N LEU A 54 2.77 -3.12 3.14
CA LEU A 54 3.62 -1.97 2.80
C LEU A 54 3.15 -1.36 1.49
N TYR A 55 2.79 -0.09 1.54
CA TYR A 55 2.24 0.69 0.43
C TYR A 55 3.16 1.87 0.14
N SER A 56 3.83 1.88 -1.02
CA SER A 56 4.57 3.04 -1.54
C SER A 56 3.73 3.81 -2.56
N CYS A 57 3.98 5.11 -2.68
CA CYS A 57 3.38 5.93 -3.72
C CYS A 57 4.35 6.99 -4.21
N HIS A 58 4.45 7.14 -5.53
CA HIS A 58 5.29 8.14 -6.19
C HIS A 58 4.47 9.25 -6.87
N THR A 59 3.15 9.26 -6.64
CA THR A 59 2.23 10.23 -7.25
C THR A 59 2.19 11.53 -6.43
N PRO A 60 2.36 12.71 -7.05
CA PRO A 60 2.20 13.98 -6.35
C PRO A 60 0.82 14.12 -5.69
N GLY A 61 0.79 14.74 -4.51
CA GLY A 61 -0.45 14.94 -3.73
C GLY A 61 -0.86 13.77 -2.83
N PHE A 62 -0.22 12.60 -2.97
CA PHE A 62 -0.39 11.48 -2.05
C PHE A 62 0.58 11.59 -0.88
N THR A 63 0.16 12.32 0.15
CA THR A 63 0.95 12.54 1.36
C THR A 63 1.04 11.28 2.23
N PRO A 64 2.01 11.17 3.17
CA PRO A 64 2.07 10.04 4.10
C PRO A 64 0.74 9.83 4.85
N LEU A 65 0.11 10.93 5.29
CA LEU A 65 -1.18 10.90 5.97
C LEU A 65 -2.32 10.37 5.06
N THR A 66 -2.29 10.71 3.77
CA THR A 66 -3.24 10.17 2.80
C THR A 66 -3.13 8.64 2.70
N LEU A 67 -1.90 8.12 2.60
CA LEU A 67 -1.65 6.68 2.53
C LEU A 67 -2.05 5.97 3.84
N GLU A 68 -1.72 6.57 4.99
CA GLU A 68 -2.05 6.01 6.31
C GLU A 68 -3.56 5.94 6.52
N ASN A 69 -4.31 6.99 6.17
CA ASN A 69 -5.78 6.97 6.26
C ASN A 69 -6.38 5.90 5.36
N GLN A 70 -5.87 5.76 4.12
CA GLN A 70 -6.32 4.72 3.19
C GLN A 70 -6.09 3.30 3.74
N LEU A 71 -4.93 3.05 4.37
CA LEU A 71 -4.68 1.77 5.05
C LEU A 71 -5.56 1.59 6.30
N THR A 72 -5.73 2.64 7.10
CA THR A 72 -6.53 2.58 8.33
C THR A 72 -7.98 2.22 8.02
N ASP A 73 -8.59 2.88 7.04
CA ASP A 73 -9.95 2.59 6.59
C ASP A 73 -10.09 1.13 6.10
N LEU A 74 -9.06 0.63 5.44
CA LEU A 74 -9.02 -0.73 4.89
C LEU A 74 -8.93 -1.81 5.98
N ILE A 75 -8.06 -1.66 6.98
CA ILE A 75 -7.61 -2.76 7.84
C ILE A 75 -7.72 -2.48 9.36
N SER A 76 -8.22 -1.33 9.79
CA SER A 76 -8.38 -0.98 11.23
C SER A 76 -8.99 -2.08 12.11
N LYS A 77 -9.95 -2.85 11.58
CA LYS A 77 -10.61 -3.96 12.31
C LYS A 77 -9.68 -5.11 12.71
N ARG A 78 -8.47 -5.19 12.14
CA ARG A 78 -7.46 -6.20 12.47
C ARG A 78 -6.53 -5.79 13.62
N GLY A 79 -6.70 -4.59 14.18
CA GLY A 79 -5.77 -4.05 15.17
C GLY A 79 -4.39 -3.77 14.56
N GLY A 80 -3.34 -3.81 15.38
CA GLY A 80 -1.98 -3.51 14.94
C GLY A 80 -1.63 -2.02 14.99
N THR A 81 -0.56 -1.66 14.30
CA THR A 81 -0.03 -0.28 14.25
C THR A 81 0.11 0.19 12.83
N PHE A 82 -0.01 1.50 12.65
CA PHE A 82 0.13 2.17 11.37
C PHE A 82 1.30 3.13 11.47
N GLU A 83 2.12 3.16 10.43
CA GLU A 83 3.23 4.09 10.31
C GLU A 83 3.28 4.61 8.88
N SER A 84 3.64 5.87 8.73
CA SER A 84 3.81 6.49 7.42
C SER A 84 4.96 7.49 7.42
N GLY A 85 5.50 7.75 6.24
CA GLY A 85 6.57 8.73 6.09
C GLY A 85 6.88 9.10 4.65
N GLU A 86 7.76 10.08 4.52
CA GLU A 86 8.38 10.44 3.25
C GLU A 86 9.44 9.38 2.90
N MET A 87 9.49 9.01 1.64
CA MET A 87 10.58 8.26 1.05
C MET A 87 11.60 9.26 0.52
N THR A 88 12.87 9.07 0.87
CA THR A 88 13.94 9.98 0.46
C THR A 88 15.16 9.24 -0.05
N VAL A 89 15.91 9.89 -0.93
CA VAL A 89 17.22 9.47 -1.40
C VAL A 89 18.25 10.48 -0.90
N ALA A 90 19.29 10.02 -0.22
CA ALA A 90 20.35 10.91 0.26
C ALA A 90 21.27 11.33 -0.89
N ALA A 91 21.48 12.63 -1.05
CA ALA A 91 22.50 13.20 -1.92
C ALA A 91 23.90 13.08 -1.27
N THR A 92 24.96 13.21 -2.07
CA THR A 92 26.36 13.14 -1.59
C THR A 92 26.69 14.17 -0.50
N ASP A 93 25.99 15.30 -0.47
CA ASP A 93 26.15 16.36 0.52
C ASP A 93 25.25 16.20 1.77
N GLY A 94 24.56 15.06 1.89
CA GLY A 94 23.70 14.74 3.03
C GLY A 94 22.27 15.28 2.95
N ARG A 95 21.90 16.03 1.91
CA ARG A 95 20.51 16.46 1.71
C ARG A 95 19.63 15.25 1.38
N LEU A 96 18.44 15.21 1.97
CA LEU A 96 17.41 14.22 1.65
C LEU A 96 16.56 14.73 0.49
N LEU A 97 16.57 14.01 -0.64
CA LEU A 97 15.77 14.30 -1.82
C LEU A 97 14.45 13.51 -1.74
N PRO A 98 13.27 14.16 -1.79
CA PRO A 98 11.99 13.47 -1.81
C PRO A 98 11.90 12.53 -3.01
N SER A 99 11.45 11.30 -2.77
CA SER A 99 11.32 10.26 -3.77
C SER A 99 9.95 9.57 -3.74
N GLY A 100 8.99 10.08 -2.97
CA GLY A 100 7.65 9.50 -2.82
C GLY A 100 7.26 9.39 -1.35
N THR A 101 6.19 8.67 -1.07
CA THR A 101 5.67 8.43 0.28
C THR A 101 5.48 6.95 0.51
N TRP A 102 5.39 6.56 1.77
CA TRP A 102 5.06 5.20 2.17
C TRP A 102 4.14 5.19 3.37
N ALA A 103 3.33 4.15 3.48
CA ALA A 103 2.66 3.76 4.71
C ALA A 103 2.70 2.24 4.88
N ARG A 104 2.70 1.79 6.13
CA ARG A 104 2.62 0.38 6.46
C ARG A 104 1.66 0.13 7.61
N TRP A 105 0.98 -1.00 7.51
CA TRP A 105 0.29 -1.62 8.65
C TRP A 105 1.16 -2.77 9.13
N LEU A 106 1.43 -2.81 10.42
CA LEU A 106 2.08 -3.93 11.11
C LEU A 106 1.05 -4.60 12.00
N ALA A 107 0.93 -5.93 11.90
CA ALA A 107 0.11 -6.69 12.82
C ALA A 107 0.58 -6.48 14.27
N ALA A 108 -0.36 -6.58 15.21
CA ALA A 108 0.04 -6.63 16.61
C ALA A 108 0.96 -7.85 16.82
N PRO A 109 2.03 -7.73 17.63
CA PRO A 109 2.78 -8.91 18.06
C PRO A 109 1.79 -9.93 18.64
N ASP A 110 1.97 -11.20 18.31
CA ASP A 110 1.10 -12.28 18.79
C ASP A 110 0.87 -12.11 20.30
N ALA A 111 -0.40 -11.99 20.70
CA ALA A 111 -0.84 -12.07 22.09
C ALA A 111 -1.00 -13.54 22.50
#